data_AF-A0A1Y3B8I0-F1
#
_entry.id   AF-A0A1Y3B8I0-F1
#
_cell.length_a   1.000
_cell.length_b   1.000
_cell.length_c   1.000
_cell.angle_alpha   90.00
_cell.angle_beta   90.00
_cell.angle_gamma   90.00
#
_symmetry.space_group_name_H-M   'P 1'
#
loop_
_entity.id
_entity.type
_entity.pdbx_description
1 polymer ?
#
loop_
_entity_poly.entity_id
_entity_poly.type
_entity_poly.pdbx_seq_one_letter_code
_entity_poly.pdbx_strand_id
1 'polypeptide(L)' 'MVPRDEVGLWSILKHCIGKELSKITFPVIFNEPLSFLQRMTELFHYTHYLNIADQCDDNVERMEVCLLYFLFDYYLH' A
#
# COMPACT_ATOMS: atom_id res chain seq x y z
N MET A 1 26.34 -1.21 -24.68
CA MET A 1 25.63 -0.76 -23.46
C MET A 1 24.51 0.14 -23.93
N VAL A 2 23.25 -0.32 -23.83
CA VAL A 2 22.07 0.44 -24.29
C VAL A 2 21.74 1.50 -23.24
N PRO A 3 21.41 2.75 -23.61
CA PRO A 3 21.11 3.81 -22.65
C PRO A 3 19.93 3.39 -21.78
N ARG A 4 20.06 3.64 -20.47
CA ARG A 4 19.07 3.31 -19.44
C ARG A 4 18.01 4.41 -19.29
N ASP A 5 17.81 5.20 -20.35
CA ASP A 5 16.89 6.31 -20.36
C ASP A 5 15.62 5.90 -21.14
N GLU A 6 14.52 5.82 -20.38
CA GLU A 6 13.15 6.04 -20.84
C GLU A 6 12.38 4.89 -21.53
N VAL A 7 12.30 3.73 -20.87
CA VAL A 7 10.98 3.09 -20.77
C VAL A 7 10.40 3.50 -19.42
N GLY A 8 9.98 4.76 -19.31
CA GLY A 8 9.33 5.26 -18.11
C GLY A 8 8.09 4.42 -17.79
N LEU A 9 7.74 4.30 -16.50
CA LEU A 9 6.56 3.56 -16.03
C LEU A 9 5.31 3.91 -16.87
N TRP A 10 5.17 5.18 -17.23
CA TRP A 10 4.10 5.68 -18.08
C TRP A 10 4.03 5.03 -19.47
N SER A 11 5.16 4.72 -20.11
CA SER A 11 5.20 4.06 -21.42
C SER A 11 4.69 2.61 -21.34
N ILE A 12 5.03 1.91 -20.25
CA ILE A 12 4.53 0.54 -19.97
C ILE A 12 3.03 0.59 -19.69
N LEU A 13 2.60 1.54 -18.85
CA LEU A 13 1.18 1.71 -18.50
C LEU A 13 0.31 2.04 -19.71
N LYS A 14 0.79 2.87 -20.66
CA LYS A 14 0.06 3.16 -21.91
C LYS A 14 -0.22 1.91 -22.74
N HIS A 15 0.75 0.99 -22.84
CA HIS A 15 0.57 -0.27 -23.57
C HIS A 15 -0.37 -1.27 -22.86
N CYS A 16 -0.72 -0.95 -21.61
CA CYS A 16 -1.49 -1.78 -20.71
C CYS A 16 -2.90 -1.27 -20.45
N ILE A 17 -3.31 -0.15 -21.07
CA ILE A 17 -4.65 0.41 -20.94
C ILE A 17 -5.69 -0.66 -21.36
N GLY A 18 -6.67 -0.91 -20.49
CA GLY A 18 -7.71 -1.92 -20.71
C GLY A 18 -7.35 -3.34 -20.28
N LYS A 19 -6.14 -3.58 -19.74
CA LYS A 19 -5.74 -4.85 -19.13
C LYS A 19 -5.67 -4.71 -17.61
N GLU A 20 -5.94 -5.80 -16.90
CA GLU A 20 -5.72 -5.87 -15.45
C GLU A 20 -4.22 -5.85 -15.14
N LEU A 21 -3.82 -4.97 -14.23
CA LEU A 21 -2.41 -4.80 -13.82
C LEU A 21 -1.78 -6.09 -13.26
N SER A 22 -2.58 -6.95 -12.61
CA SER A 22 -2.14 -8.24 -12.09
C SER A 22 -1.70 -9.24 -13.16
N LYS A 23 -2.14 -9.06 -14.41
CA LYS A 23 -1.79 -9.92 -15.56
C LYS A 23 -0.63 -9.36 -16.39
N ILE A 24 -0.10 -8.21 -16.02
CA ILE A 24 0.99 -7.54 -16.71
C ILE A 24 2.30 -7.83 -15.97
N THR A 25 3.29 -8.36 -16.69
CA THR A 25 4.62 -8.60 -16.13
C THR A 25 5.39 -7.27 -16.12
N PHE A 26 5.54 -6.68 -14.94
CA PHE A 26 6.37 -5.49 -14.75
C PHE A 26 7.86 -5.84 -14.64
N PRO A 27 8.77 -5.00 -15.16
CA PRO A 27 10.19 -5.11 -14.87
C PRO A 27 10.45 -5.00 -13.36
N VAL A 28 11.31 -5.87 -12.81
CA VAL A 28 11.61 -5.95 -11.36
C VAL A 28 12.09 -4.61 -10.76
N ILE A 29 12.66 -3.72 -11.57
CA ILE A 29 13.16 -2.40 -11.17
C ILE A 29 12.02 -1.49 -10.66
N PHE A 30 10.77 -1.74 -11.07
CA PHE A 30 9.60 -1.00 -10.62
C PHE A 30 8.91 -1.64 -9.40
N ASN A 31 9.34 -2.83 -8.99
CA ASN A 31 8.80 -3.49 -7.81
C ASN A 31 9.64 -3.14 -6.60
N GLU A 32 8.98 -2.88 -5.48
CA GLU A 32 9.61 -2.83 -4.17
C GLU A 32 10.09 -4.24 -3.78
N PRO A 33 11.13 -4.39 -2.93
CA PRO A 33 11.65 -5.68 -2.50
C PRO A 33 10.74 -6.37 -1.45
N LEU A 34 9.43 -6.26 -1.61
CA LEU A 34 8.41 -6.86 -0.76
C LEU A 34 7.43 -7.65 -1.60
N SER A 35 7.09 -8.85 -1.13
CA SER A 35 5.96 -9.60 -1.66
C SER A 35 4.65 -8.91 -1.28
N PHE A 36 3.58 -9.20 -2.04
CA PHE A 36 2.24 -8.70 -1.72
C PHE A 36 1.79 -9.08 -0.30
N LEU A 37 2.13 -10.29 0.18
CA LEU A 37 1.81 -10.71 1.54
C LEU A 37 2.56 -9.89 2.59
N GLN A 38 3.84 -9.60 2.35
CA GLN A 38 4.63 -8.75 3.24
C GLN A 38 4.04 -7.33 3.28
N ARG A 39 3.62 -6.80 2.13
CA ARG A 39 2.92 -5.52 2.04
C ARG A 39 1.62 -5.51 2.84
N MET A 40 0.83 -6.58 2.76
CA MET A 40 -0.39 -6.73 3.57
C MET A 40 -0.10 -6.82 5.08
N THR A 41 1.04 -7.41 5.47
CA THR A 41 1.42 -7.47 6.89
C THR A 41 1.82 -6.13 7.47
N GLU A 42 2.23 -5.15 6.65
CA GLU A 42 2.55 -3.79 7.11
C GLU A 42 1.33 -3.11 7.76
N LEU A 43 0.12 -3.41 7.26
CA LEU A 43 -1.16 -2.95 7.83
C LEU A 43 -1.28 -3.27 9.33
N PHE A 44 -0.62 -4.33 9.81
CA PHE A 44 -0.72 -4.77 11.20
C PHE A 44 0.31 -4.11 12.14
N HIS A 45 1.18 -3.25 11.62
CA HIS A 45 2.21 -2.57 12.42
C HIS A 45 1.61 -1.76 13.58
N TYR A 46 0.44 -1.15 13.34
CA TYR A 46 -0.20 -0.25 14.30
C TYR A 46 -1.42 -0.85 15.01
N THR A 47 -1.49 -2.18 15.11
CA THR A 47 -2.59 -2.91 15.77
C THR A 47 -2.87 -2.47 17.22
N HIS A 48 -1.91 -1.87 17.91
CA HIS A 48 -2.12 -1.35 19.26
C HIS A 48 -3.24 -0.28 19.34
N TYR A 49 -3.50 0.49 18.27
CA TYR A 49 -4.64 1.41 18.24
C TYR A 49 -5.98 0.69 18.28
N LEU A 50 -6.09 -0.53 17.73
CA LEU A 50 -7.31 -1.32 17.82
C LEU A 50 -7.59 -1.76 19.26
N ASN A 51 -6.54 -2.06 20.04
CA ASN A 51 -6.69 -2.35 21.47
C ASN A 51 -7.13 -1.12 22.27
N ILE A 52 -6.70 0.08 21.87
CA ILE A 52 -7.15 1.35 22.48
C ILE A 52 -8.62 1.59 22.11
N ALA A 53 -8.99 1.37 20.84
CA ALA A 53 -10.37 1.52 20.38
C ALA A 53 -11.35 0.58 21.11
N ASP A 54 -10.92 -0.63 21.45
CA ASP A 54 -11.70 -1.58 22.25
C ASP A 54 -11.96 -1.10 23.69
N GLN A 55 -11.09 -0.25 24.23
CA GLN A 55 -11.24 0.36 25.56
C GLN A 55 -12.09 1.63 25.57
N CYS A 56 -12.46 2.16 24.40
CA CYS A 56 -13.29 3.36 24.30
C CYS A 56 -14.78 3.03 24.51
N ASP A 57 -15.37 3.59 25.56
CA ASP A 57 -16.81 3.48 25.85
C ASP A 57 -17.66 4.27 24.84
N ASP A 58 -17.18 5.43 24.40
CA ASP A 58 -17.88 6.26 23.43
C ASP A 58 -17.69 5.75 21.99
N ASN A 59 -18.79 5.74 21.23
CA ASN A 59 -18.80 5.22 19.87
C ASN A 59 -18.07 6.16 18.89
N VAL A 60 -18.05 7.47 19.15
CA VAL A 60 -17.37 8.45 18.29
C VAL A 60 -15.87 8.36 18.53
N GLU A 61 -15.44 8.37 19.79
CA GLU A 61 -14.03 8.19 20.16
C GLU A 61 -13.46 6.87 19.60
N ARG A 62 -14.20 5.76 19.72
CA ARG A 62 -13.80 4.48 19.12
C ARG A 62 -13.62 4.57 17.60
N MET A 63 -14.51 5.28 16.91
CA MET A 63 -14.40 5.47 15.46
C MET A 63 -13.20 6.33 15.10
N GLU A 64 -12.91 7.38 15.86
CA GLU A 64 -11.73 8.23 15.67
C GLU A 64 -10.44 7.42 15.80
N VAL A 65 -10.32 6.56 16.81
CA VAL A 65 -9.13 5.71 17.00
C VAL A 65 -8.99 4.67 15.88
N CYS A 66 -10.09 4.07 15.42
CA CYS A 66 -10.09 3.19 14.24
C CYS A 66 -9.63 3.93 12.97
N LEU A 67 -10.05 5.17 12.76
CA LEU A 67 -9.59 5.98 11.63
C LEU A 67 -8.11 6.33 11.74
N LEU A 68 -7.62 6.64 12.94
CA LEU A 68 -6.20 6.86 13.19
C LEU A 68 -5.36 5.63 12.81
N TYR A 69 -5.80 4.42 13.15
CA TYR A 69 -5.14 3.18 12.72
C TYR A 69 -4.95 3.12 11.19
N PHE A 70 -5.99 3.42 10.40
CA PHE A 70 -5.91 3.42 8.94
C PHE A 70 -5.06 4.57 8.37
N LEU A 71 -5.10 5.75 8.99
CA LEU A 71 -4.36 6.92 8.50
C LEU A 71 -2.86 6.84 8.81
N PHE A 72 -2.49 6.33 9.98
CA PHE A 72 -1.06 6.19 10.34
C PHE A 72 -0.34 5.23 9.41
N ASP A 73 -1.00 4.16 9.00
CA ASP A 73 -0.48 3.24 7.98
C ASP A 73 -0.23 3.96 6.64
N TYR A 74 -1.19 4.77 6.16
CA TYR A 74 -1.05 5.53 4.91
C TYR A 74 0.04 6.61 4.95
N TYR A 75 0.21 7.30 6.08
CA TYR A 75 1.15 8.43 6.19
C TYR A 75 2.61 8.02 6.40
N LEU A 76 2.86 6.79 6.87
CA LEU A 76 4.22 6.32 7.16
C LEU A 76 4.83 5.48 6.02
N HIS A 77 4.07 5.22 4.95
CA HIS A 77 4.51 4.58 3.70
C HIS A 77 4.77 5.59 2.59
#